data_AF-A0A9N9CHY2-F1
#
_entry.id   AF-A0A9N9CHY2-F1
#
_cell.length_a   1.000
_cell.length_b   1.000
_cell.length_c   1.000
_cell.angle_alpha   90.00
_cell.angle_beta   90.00
_cell.angle_gamma   90.00
#
_symmetry.space_group_name_H-M   'P 1'
#
loop_
_entity.id
_entity.type
_entity.pdbx_description
1 polymer ?
#
loop_
_entity_poly.entity_id
_entity_poly.type
_entity_poly.pdbx_seq_one_letter_code
_entity_poly.pdbx_strand_id
1 'polypeptide(L)'
;NDMSSSKKQAYSVDESSTIMISNGTGGGGSNSTDEDVEYTIAGRTLPRKGDFKAYPQEEINTAVGHVIHMLGLVAHYLGVKLPFFMMRGKSSKPYASGALSGLERSKRPLFLTDHNLEHFTFGMAMLNYNIAYLCHSQGVDIPFNKVPYTLQNLYLCCNSVNLGRANIFTRFRTTCEPDVYSEIQ
;
A
#
# COMPACT_ATOMS: atom_id res chain seq x y z
N ASN A 1 25.53 2.18 43.69
CA ASN A 1 24.63 1.04 43.47
C ASN A 1 23.22 1.52 43.46
N ASP A 2 22.61 1.69 42.28
CA ASP A 2 21.27 1.12 42.09
C ASP A 2 20.95 0.99 40.60
N MET A 3 20.56 -0.23 40.26
CA MET A 3 20.38 -0.75 38.91
C MET A 3 19.14 -0.15 38.25
N SER A 4 19.34 0.42 37.07
CA SER A 4 18.29 0.68 36.07
C SER A 4 17.64 -0.64 35.65
N SER A 5 16.41 -0.86 36.11
CA SER A 5 15.58 -2.00 35.69
C SER A 5 14.92 -1.68 34.35
N SER A 6 15.51 -2.21 33.28
CA SER A 6 14.95 -2.17 31.92
C SER A 6 13.72 -3.08 31.85
N LYS A 7 12.52 -2.49 31.78
CA LYS A 7 11.30 -3.22 31.43
C LYS A 7 11.38 -3.64 29.97
N LYS A 8 11.64 -4.93 29.72
CA LYS A 8 11.39 -5.57 28.42
C LYS A 8 9.88 -5.58 28.20
N GLN A 9 9.40 -4.70 27.32
CA GLN A 9 8.03 -4.74 26.85
C GLN A 9 7.95 -5.81 25.77
N ALA A 10 7.32 -6.93 26.11
CA ALA A 10 7.02 -8.00 25.16
C ALA A 10 6.07 -7.44 24.09
N TYR A 11 6.49 -7.50 22.83
CA TYR A 11 5.61 -7.27 21.69
C TYR A 11 4.68 -8.47 21.58
N SER A 12 3.43 -8.31 22.04
CA SER A 12 2.34 -9.22 21.69
C SER A 12 1.99 -8.97 20.23
N VAL A 13 2.19 -9.98 19.37
CA VAL A 13 1.72 -9.95 17.99
C VAL A 13 0.20 -10.14 18.05
N ASP A 14 -0.53 -9.02 18.04
CA ASP A 14 -1.98 -9.02 17.91
C ASP A 14 -2.34 -9.46 16.48
N GLU A 15 -3.25 -10.43 16.33
CA GLU A 15 -3.69 -11.02 15.05
C GLU A 15 -4.35 -9.99 14.10
N SER A 16 -4.53 -8.75 14.55
CA SER A 16 -5.20 -7.64 13.89
C SER A 16 -4.47 -7.01 12.68
N SER A 17 -3.31 -7.53 12.25
CA SER A 17 -2.56 -6.97 11.09
C SER A 17 -2.42 -7.91 9.90
N THR A 18 -3.03 -9.11 9.97
CA THR A 18 -2.88 -10.13 8.93
C THR A 18 -3.85 -9.87 7.78
N ILE A 19 -3.35 -9.97 6.54
CA ILE A 19 -4.23 -10.05 5.37
C ILE A 19 -4.74 -11.49 5.28
N MET A 20 -6.03 -11.69 5.49
CA MET A 20 -6.66 -13.02 5.44
C MET A 20 -7.37 -13.22 4.10
N ILE A 21 -7.24 -14.42 3.54
CA ILE A 21 -8.03 -14.89 2.41
C ILE A 21 -9.24 -15.62 2.97
N SER A 22 -10.45 -15.09 2.77
CA SER A 22 -11.69 -15.82 3.04
C SER A 22 -12.21 -16.44 1.75
N ASN A 23 -12.24 -17.77 1.70
CA ASN A 23 -12.99 -18.49 0.68
C ASN A 23 -14.46 -18.50 1.13
N GLY A 24 -15.35 -17.85 0.38
CA GLY A 24 -16.78 -17.86 0.66
C GLY A 24 -17.31 -19.30 0.71
N THR A 25 -17.93 -19.68 1.82
CA THR A 25 -18.58 -20.99 1.97
C THR A 25 -19.86 -21.02 1.14
N GLY A 26 -19.76 -21.43 -0.13
CA GLY A 26 -20.88 -21.65 -1.04
C GLY A 26 -20.65 -22.91 -1.87
N GLY A 27 -21.50 -23.92 -1.68
CA GLY A 27 -21.41 -25.20 -2.37
C GLY A 27 -21.78 -25.12 -3.86
N GLY A 28 -21.29 -26.10 -4.63
CA GLY A 28 -21.70 -26.37 -6.01
C GLY A 28 -20.75 -25.76 -7.05
N GLY A 29 -20.06 -26.62 -7.80
CA GLY A 29 -18.93 -26.24 -8.64
C GLY A 29 -19.26 -25.50 -9.95
N SER A 30 -18.30 -24.70 -10.39
CA SER A 30 -17.96 -24.38 -11.80
C SER A 30 -16.86 -23.32 -11.81
N ASN A 31 -15.74 -23.59 -12.50
CA ASN A 31 -14.65 -22.67 -12.88
C ASN A 31 -14.34 -21.52 -11.90
N SER A 32 -13.45 -21.76 -10.94
CA SER A 32 -12.92 -20.72 -10.05
C SER A 32 -12.10 -19.70 -10.83
N THR A 33 -12.75 -18.64 -11.31
CA THR A 33 -12.06 -17.41 -11.67
C THR A 33 -11.49 -16.82 -10.38
N ASP A 34 -10.22 -16.44 -10.41
CA ASP A 34 -9.44 -15.77 -9.34
C ASP A 34 -10.07 -14.44 -8.81
N GLU A 35 -11.29 -14.15 -9.28
CA GLU A 35 -12.13 -12.98 -9.04
C GLU A 35 -13.05 -13.15 -7.81
N ASP A 36 -13.14 -14.32 -7.18
CA ASP A 36 -14.03 -14.52 -6.00
C ASP A 36 -13.27 -14.55 -4.66
N VAL A 37 -11.95 -14.42 -4.67
CA VAL A 37 -11.11 -14.47 -3.46
C VAL A 37 -11.21 -13.17 -2.66
N GLU A 38 -11.89 -13.17 -1.52
CA GLU A 38 -12.02 -11.98 -0.69
C GLU A 38 -10.76 -11.76 0.15
N TYR A 39 -10.17 -10.56 0.03
CA TYR A 39 -9.01 -10.14 0.81
C TYR A 39 -9.47 -9.18 1.90
N THR A 40 -9.06 -9.46 3.13
CA THR A 40 -9.34 -8.60 4.28
C THR A 40 -8.04 -8.13 4.92
N ILE A 41 -8.01 -6.94 5.49
CA ILE A 41 -6.90 -6.44 6.33
C ILE A 41 -7.48 -6.02 7.68
N ALA A 42 -6.94 -6.53 8.79
CA ALA A 42 -7.49 -6.28 10.12
C ALA A 42 -8.99 -6.61 10.26
N GLY A 43 -9.46 -7.66 9.56
CA GLY A 43 -10.88 -8.03 9.50
C GLY A 43 -11.76 -7.09 8.66
N ARG A 44 -11.17 -6.15 7.91
CA ARG A 44 -11.88 -5.21 7.03
C ARG A 44 -11.63 -5.52 5.56
N THR A 45 -12.70 -5.54 4.77
CA THR A 45 -12.63 -5.72 3.32
C THR A 45 -12.44 -4.37 2.66
N LEU A 46 -11.67 -4.33 1.57
CA LEU A 46 -11.59 -3.15 0.71
C LEU A 46 -12.24 -3.49 -0.63
N PRO A 47 -13.21 -2.70 -1.11
CA PRO A 47 -13.86 -2.97 -2.39
C PRO A 47 -12.82 -2.96 -3.51
N ARG A 48 -12.82 -4.02 -4.33
CA ARG A 48 -11.85 -4.18 -5.42
C ARG A 48 -12.04 -3.17 -6.56
N LYS A 49 -13.26 -2.66 -6.73
CA LYS A 49 -13.65 -1.80 -7.86
C LYS A 49 -14.34 -0.53 -7.41
N GLY A 50 -13.65 0.40 -6.75
CA GLY A 50 -14.08 1.80 -6.62
C GLY A 50 -15.44 2.09 -5.95
N ASP A 51 -16.22 1.07 -5.58
CA ASP A 51 -17.57 1.14 -5.02
C ASP A 51 -17.49 1.46 -3.53
N PHE A 52 -16.75 2.51 -3.20
CA PHE A 52 -16.49 2.94 -1.82
C PHE A 52 -17.76 3.40 -1.10
N LYS A 53 -18.84 3.71 -1.82
CA LYS A 53 -20.14 4.09 -1.26
C LYS A 53 -20.94 2.91 -0.71
N ALA A 54 -20.61 1.67 -1.08
CA ALA A 54 -21.32 0.48 -0.60
C ALA A 54 -20.94 0.12 0.85
N TYR A 55 -19.90 0.75 1.40
CA TYR A 55 -19.33 0.43 2.69
C TYR A 55 -19.32 1.65 3.63
N PRO A 56 -19.40 1.45 4.96
CA PRO A 56 -19.22 2.54 5.91
C PRO A 56 -17.85 3.19 5.76
N GLN A 57 -17.82 4.52 5.80
CA GLN A 57 -16.58 5.30 5.61
C GLN A 57 -15.52 4.97 6.66
N GLU A 58 -15.94 4.66 7.89
CA GLU A 58 -15.04 4.28 8.99
C GLU A 58 -14.26 3.00 8.66
N GLU A 59 -14.91 2.03 8.04
CA GLU A 59 -14.29 0.75 7.66
C GLU A 59 -13.27 0.96 6.54
N ILE A 60 -13.64 1.73 5.51
CA ILE A 60 -12.74 2.10 4.41
C ILE A 60 -11.52 2.87 4.94
N ASN A 61 -11.75 3.87 5.79
CA ASN A 61 -10.68 4.70 6.37
C ASN A 61 -9.72 3.88 7.23
N THR A 62 -10.26 2.94 8.00
CA THR A 62 -9.48 2.01 8.82
C THR A 62 -8.64 1.09 7.95
N ALA A 63 -9.26 0.44 6.96
CA ALA A 63 -8.58 -0.46 6.02
C ALA A 63 -7.46 0.25 5.27
N VAL A 64 -7.74 1.42 4.70
CA VAL A 64 -6.73 2.25 4.00
C VAL A 64 -5.60 2.66 4.95
N GLY A 65 -5.91 3.00 6.21
CA GLY A 65 -4.91 3.28 7.23
C GLY A 65 -3.94 2.12 7.49
N HIS A 66 -4.45 0.89 7.56
CA HIS A 66 -3.62 -0.31 7.69
C HIS A 66 -2.77 -0.57 6.44
N VAL A 67 -3.35 -0.42 5.24
CA VAL A 67 -2.62 -0.59 3.97
C VAL A 67 -1.44 0.38 3.89
N ILE A 68 -1.66 1.66 4.20
CA ILE A 68 -0.60 2.68 4.18
C ILE A 68 0.52 2.32 5.15
N HIS A 69 0.16 1.86 6.35
CA HIS A 69 1.14 1.46 7.36
C HIS A 69 1.97 0.27 6.89
N MET A 70 1.32 -0.79 6.40
CA MET A 70 2.00 -2.00 5.90
C MET A 70 2.89 -1.67 4.69
N LEU A 71 2.39 -0.92 3.71
CA LEU A 71 3.18 -0.48 2.56
C LEU A 71 4.41 0.33 3.00
N GLY A 72 4.27 1.23 3.97
CA GLY A 72 5.39 2.00 4.53
C GLY A 72 6.44 1.10 5.19
N LEU A 73 6.02 0.11 5.97
CA LEU A 73 6.93 -0.86 6.60
C LEU A 73 7.67 -1.70 5.55
N VAL A 74 6.96 -2.23 4.56
CA VAL A 74 7.56 -3.07 3.51
C VAL A 74 8.52 -2.25 2.66
N ALA A 75 8.13 -1.05 2.20
CA ALA A 75 9.01 -0.19 1.42
C ALA A 75 10.27 0.22 2.22
N HIS A 76 10.12 0.52 3.51
CA HIS A 76 11.24 0.86 4.38
C HIS A 76 12.19 -0.32 4.62
N TYR A 77 11.65 -1.50 4.90
CA TYR A 77 12.44 -2.74 5.07
C TYR A 77 13.22 -3.09 3.80
N LEU A 78 12.62 -2.87 2.63
CA LEU A 78 13.24 -3.14 1.34
C LEU A 78 14.17 -2.02 0.85
N GLY A 79 14.16 -0.85 1.49
CA GLY A 79 14.91 0.32 1.03
C GLY A 79 14.43 0.88 -0.31
N VAL A 80 13.17 0.64 -0.69
CA VAL A 80 12.60 1.11 -1.97
C VAL A 80 12.03 2.52 -1.77
N LYS A 81 12.50 3.47 -2.57
CA LYS A 81 11.94 4.83 -2.62
C LYS A 81 10.65 4.80 -3.43
N LEU A 82 9.52 5.06 -2.77
CA LEU A 82 8.21 5.14 -3.42
C LEU A 82 8.07 6.44 -4.22
N PRO A 83 7.33 6.41 -5.35
CA PRO A 83 7.11 7.58 -6.20
C PRO A 83 6.14 8.60 -5.59
N PHE A 84 5.25 8.19 -4.70
CA PHE A 84 4.38 9.10 -3.96
C PHE A 84 4.61 9.01 -2.46
N PHE A 85 4.75 10.16 -1.80
CA PHE A 85 4.92 10.21 -0.35
C PHE A 85 3.59 10.01 0.35
N MET A 86 3.49 8.97 1.17
CA MET A 86 2.34 8.75 2.04
C MET A 86 2.68 9.27 3.42
N MET A 87 2.01 10.34 3.84
CA MET A 87 2.28 10.97 5.12
C MET A 87 1.04 10.84 6.01
N ARG A 88 1.26 10.45 7.26
CA ARG A 88 0.26 10.67 8.32
C ARG A 88 0.27 12.15 8.68
N GLY A 89 -0.87 12.83 8.57
CA GLY A 89 -1.02 14.19 9.06
C GLY A 89 -0.95 14.26 10.58
N LYS A 90 -0.71 15.47 11.09
CA LYS A 90 -0.72 15.77 12.53
C LYS A 90 -2.05 15.42 13.23
N SER A 91 -3.12 15.23 12.46
CA SER A 91 -4.49 14.94 12.92
C SER A 91 -4.97 13.50 12.64
N SER A 92 -4.06 12.53 12.45
CA SER A 92 -4.37 11.12 12.13
C SER A 92 -5.02 10.88 10.75
N LYS A 93 -5.25 11.92 9.95
CA LYS A 93 -5.77 11.79 8.58
C LYS A 93 -4.62 11.57 7.59
N PRO A 94 -4.55 10.42 6.89
CA PRO A 94 -3.49 10.16 5.93
C PRO A 94 -3.69 10.95 4.64
N TYR A 95 -2.59 11.36 4.02
CA TYR A 95 -2.59 12.00 2.70
C TYR A 95 -1.46 11.45 1.82
N ALA A 96 -1.74 11.35 0.53
CA ALA A 96 -0.73 11.15 -0.51
C ALA A 96 -0.27 12.51 -1.02
N SER A 97 1.02 12.64 -1.31
CA SER A 97 1.58 13.80 -2.00
C SER A 97 2.38 13.34 -3.22
N GLY A 98 2.22 14.08 -4.31
CA GLY A 98 3.05 13.96 -5.51
C GLY A 98 4.53 14.18 -5.20
N ALA A 99 5.41 13.36 -5.78
CA ALA A 99 6.85 13.64 -5.95
C ALA A 99 7.22 13.98 -7.42
N LEU A 100 6.20 14.14 -8.27
CA LEU A 100 6.35 14.48 -9.68
C LEU A 100 6.13 15.98 -9.88
N SER A 101 6.96 16.59 -10.73
CA SER A 101 6.83 17.99 -11.14
C SER A 101 5.40 18.30 -11.58
N GLY A 102 4.74 19.23 -10.89
CA GLY A 102 3.33 19.61 -11.09
C GLY A 102 2.35 19.00 -10.09
N LEU A 103 2.73 17.91 -9.41
CA LEU A 103 1.91 17.21 -8.41
C LEU A 103 2.39 17.45 -6.96
N GLU A 104 3.57 18.06 -6.78
CA GLU A 104 4.20 18.44 -5.50
C GLU A 104 3.29 19.21 -4.52
N ARG A 105 2.37 20.03 -5.05
CA ARG A 105 1.45 20.83 -4.23
C ARG A 105 0.13 20.12 -3.95
N SER A 106 -0.10 18.97 -4.60
CA SER A 106 -1.38 18.27 -4.58
C SER A 106 -1.40 17.23 -3.46
N LYS A 107 -1.76 17.66 -2.25
CA LYS A 107 -2.10 16.73 -1.17
C LYS A 107 -3.46 16.10 -1.47
N ARG A 108 -3.51 14.78 -1.58
CA ARG A 108 -4.74 14.02 -1.79
C ARG A 108 -5.11 13.28 -0.51
N PRO A 109 -6.34 13.45 0.00
CA PRO A 109 -6.79 12.73 1.19
C PRO A 109 -6.85 11.23 0.91
N LEU A 110 -6.37 10.44 1.85
CA LEU A 110 -6.53 8.97 1.85
C LEU A 110 -7.60 8.55 2.87
N PHE A 111 -8.57 9.44 3.12
CA PHE A 111 -9.74 9.19 3.94
C PHE A 111 -10.98 9.65 3.19
N LEU A 112 -12.04 8.86 3.28
CA LEU A 112 -13.35 9.08 2.70
C LEU A 112 -14.24 9.87 3.67
N THR A 113 -14.90 10.88 3.14
CA THR A 113 -16.02 11.63 3.71
C THR A 113 -17.11 11.78 2.65
N ASP A 114 -18.32 12.20 3.04
CA ASP A 114 -19.45 12.37 2.11
C ASP A 114 -19.17 13.33 0.94
N HIS A 115 -18.24 14.26 1.13
CA HIS A 115 -17.98 15.35 0.18
C HIS A 115 -16.63 15.26 -0.54
N ASN A 116 -15.80 14.25 -0.25
CA ASN A 116 -14.42 14.20 -0.73
C ASN A 116 -14.09 13.01 -1.65
N LEU A 117 -15.11 12.26 -2.09
CA LEU A 117 -14.94 11.01 -2.85
C LEU A 117 -14.02 11.15 -4.06
N GLU A 118 -14.13 12.26 -4.82
CA GLU A 118 -13.27 12.51 -5.97
C GLU A 118 -11.79 12.62 -5.55
N HIS A 119 -11.50 13.47 -4.57
CA HIS A 119 -10.15 13.65 -4.05
C HIS A 119 -9.60 12.38 -3.40
N PHE A 120 -10.45 11.61 -2.71
CA PHE A 120 -10.13 10.30 -2.15
C PHE A 120 -9.78 9.30 -3.25
N THR A 121 -10.53 9.26 -4.35
CA THR A 121 -10.28 8.37 -5.49
C THR A 121 -8.92 8.66 -6.13
N PHE A 122 -8.56 9.93 -6.30
CA PHE A 122 -7.21 10.31 -6.73
C PHE A 122 -6.13 9.87 -5.73
N GLY A 123 -6.39 10.00 -4.42
CA GLY A 123 -5.49 9.49 -3.38
C GLY A 123 -5.31 7.97 -3.49
N MET A 124 -6.39 7.22 -3.63
CA MET A 124 -6.36 5.77 -3.82
C MET A 124 -5.60 5.37 -5.09
N ALA A 125 -5.71 6.13 -6.18
CA ALA A 125 -4.92 5.90 -7.39
C ALA A 125 -3.42 6.04 -7.12
N MET A 126 -3.00 7.08 -6.37
CA MET A 126 -1.59 7.25 -5.97
C MET A 126 -1.11 6.10 -5.06
N LEU A 127 -1.95 5.66 -4.12
CA LEU A 127 -1.66 4.51 -3.26
C LEU A 127 -1.48 3.23 -4.08
N ASN A 128 -2.40 2.95 -4.99
CA ASN A 128 -2.36 1.76 -5.84
C ASN A 128 -1.15 1.79 -6.80
N TYR A 129 -0.77 2.96 -7.30
CA TYR A 129 0.46 3.10 -8.08
C TYR A 129 1.71 2.79 -7.25
N ASN A 130 1.78 3.26 -6.00
CA ASN A 130 2.89 2.92 -5.11
C ASN A 130 3.00 1.40 -4.88
N ILE A 131 1.86 0.72 -4.67
CA ILE A 131 1.83 -0.74 -4.51
C ILE A 131 2.30 -1.43 -5.80
N ALA A 132 1.80 -1.00 -6.96
CA ALA A 132 2.22 -1.55 -8.24
C ALA A 132 3.72 -1.35 -8.49
N TYR A 133 4.25 -0.16 -8.20
CA TYR A 133 5.68 0.14 -8.27
C TYR A 133 6.50 -0.75 -7.33
N LEU A 134 6.02 -0.95 -6.09
CA LEU A 134 6.68 -1.83 -5.14
C LEU A 134 6.71 -3.28 -5.66
N CYS A 135 5.58 -3.80 -6.16
CA CYS A 135 5.50 -5.14 -6.74
C CYS A 135 6.49 -5.29 -7.91
N HIS A 136 6.50 -4.32 -8.82
CA HIS A 136 7.44 -4.29 -9.94
C HIS A 136 8.90 -4.31 -9.47
N SER A 137 9.23 -3.57 -8.41
CA SER A 137 10.57 -3.57 -7.81
C SER A 137 10.98 -4.94 -7.23
N GLN A 138 10.01 -5.78 -6.86
CA GLN A 138 10.23 -7.14 -6.36
C GLN A 138 10.09 -8.20 -7.47
N GLY A 139 9.94 -7.79 -8.73
CA GLY A 139 9.78 -8.68 -9.89
C GLY A 139 8.38 -9.28 -10.04
N VAL A 140 7.37 -8.69 -9.40
CA VAL A 140 5.96 -9.05 -9.56
C VAL A 140 5.31 -8.07 -10.53
N ASP A 141 4.88 -8.56 -11.69
CA ASP A 141 4.19 -7.72 -12.69
C ASP A 141 2.68 -7.69 -12.43
N ILE A 142 2.11 -6.50 -12.39
CA ILE A 142 0.67 -6.27 -12.16
C ILE A 142 0.07 -5.67 -13.42
N PRO A 143 -0.90 -6.35 -14.07
CA PRO A 143 -1.55 -5.80 -15.24
C PRO A 143 -2.40 -4.57 -14.86
N PHE A 144 -2.50 -3.60 -15.77
CA PHE A 144 -3.12 -2.30 -15.51
C PHE A 144 -4.56 -2.40 -14.97
N ASN A 145 -5.35 -3.36 -15.46
CA ASN A 145 -6.73 -3.60 -15.02
C ASN A 145 -6.85 -4.10 -13.56
N LYS A 146 -5.77 -4.64 -12.99
CA LYS A 146 -5.71 -5.13 -11.61
C LYS A 146 -5.01 -4.17 -10.65
N VAL A 147 -4.48 -3.05 -11.13
CA VAL A 147 -3.86 -2.01 -10.26
C VAL A 147 -4.80 -1.55 -9.12
N PRO A 148 -6.13 -1.39 -9.33
CA PRO A 148 -7.04 -1.03 -8.25
C PRO A 148 -7.21 -2.08 -7.15
N TYR A 149 -6.69 -3.30 -7.32
CA TYR A 149 -6.88 -4.41 -6.37
C TYR A 149 -5.88 -4.31 -5.21
N THR A 150 -6.03 -3.26 -4.40
CA THR A 150 -5.09 -2.81 -3.36
C THR A 150 -4.59 -3.95 -2.46
N LEU A 151 -5.53 -4.69 -1.83
CA LEU A 151 -5.18 -5.73 -0.85
C LEU A 151 -4.55 -6.95 -1.51
N GLN A 152 -5.07 -7.36 -2.67
CA GLN A 152 -4.53 -8.47 -3.44
C GLN A 152 -3.08 -8.20 -3.87
N ASN A 153 -2.83 -7.01 -4.44
CA ASN A 153 -1.50 -6.64 -4.91
C ASN A 153 -0.50 -6.52 -3.75
N LEU A 154 -0.92 -5.97 -2.61
CA LEU A 154 -0.09 -5.91 -1.41
C LEU A 154 0.25 -7.31 -0.88
N TYR A 155 -0.73 -8.22 -0.83
CA TYR A 155 -0.53 -9.62 -0.44
C TYR A 155 0.45 -10.33 -1.38
N LEU A 156 0.27 -10.19 -2.69
CA LEU A 156 1.17 -10.76 -3.70
C LEU A 156 2.61 -10.26 -3.54
N CYS A 157 2.79 -8.97 -3.23
CA CYS A 157 4.10 -8.41 -2.94
C CYS A 157 4.75 -9.07 -1.72
N CYS A 158 4.03 -9.11 -0.59
CA CYS A 158 4.54 -9.64 0.68
C CYS A 158 4.85 -11.14 0.61
N ASN A 159 4.13 -11.88 -0.24
CA ASN A 159 4.35 -13.32 -0.42
C ASN A 159 5.28 -13.63 -1.60
N SER A 160 5.86 -12.62 -2.24
CA SER A 160 6.80 -12.86 -3.33
C SER A 160 8.06 -13.56 -2.80
N VAL A 161 8.49 -14.61 -3.52
CA VAL A 161 9.71 -15.38 -3.21
C VAL A 161 10.99 -14.54 -3.32
N ASN A 162 10.90 -13.35 -3.92
CA ASN A 162 12.00 -12.42 -4.13
C ASN A 162 11.97 -11.22 -3.19
N LEU A 163 11.08 -11.20 -2.19
CA LEU A 163 10.98 -10.11 -1.23
C LEU A 163 12.36 -9.85 -0.59
N GLY A 164 12.94 -8.69 -0.87
CA GLY A 164 14.24 -8.28 -0.34
C GLY A 164 15.46 -8.78 -1.10
N ARG A 165 15.32 -9.70 -2.05
CA ARG A 165 16.44 -10.18 -2.90
C ARG A 165 16.79 -9.20 -4.01
N ALA A 166 15.81 -8.45 -4.52
CA ALA A 166 16.02 -7.41 -5.52
C ALA A 166 16.84 -6.21 -5.01
N ASN A 167 17.02 -6.08 -3.69
CA ASN A 167 17.67 -4.93 -3.04
C ASN A 167 19.17 -4.85 -3.29
N ILE A 168 19.82 -5.94 -3.72
CA ILE A 168 21.19 -5.87 -4.25
C ILE A 168 21.20 -5.18 -5.62
N PHE A 169 20.17 -5.35 -6.46
CA PHE A 169 20.15 -4.82 -7.82
C PHE A 169 19.64 -3.37 -7.89
N THR A 170 18.65 -2.99 -7.09
CA THR A 170 18.13 -1.60 -7.04
C THR A 170 19.10 -0.62 -6.39
N ARG A 171 19.94 -1.06 -5.43
CA ARG A 171 20.96 -0.19 -4.81
C ARG A 171 22.03 0.29 -5.81
N PHE A 172 22.32 -0.49 -6.85
CA PHE A 172 23.23 -0.08 -7.93
C PHE A 172 22.56 0.80 -9.00
N ARG A 173 21.23 0.79 -9.10
CA ARG A 173 20.52 1.58 -10.12
C ARG A 173 20.32 3.05 -9.70
N THR A 174 20.25 3.35 -8.40
CA THR A 174 20.06 4.73 -7.91
C THR A 174 21.35 5.54 -7.76
N THR A 175 22.54 4.94 -7.93
CA THR A 175 23.82 5.67 -7.81
C THR A 175 24.40 6.12 -9.16
N CYS A 176 23.73 5.83 -10.27
CA CYS A 176 24.18 6.25 -11.59
C CYS A 176 23.00 6.77 -12.42
N GLU A 177 22.47 7.92 -12.02
CA GLU A 177 21.93 8.85 -13.02
C GLU A 177 22.93 10.03 -13.05
N PRO A 178 23.83 10.12 -14.04
CA PRO A 178 24.55 11.35 -14.28
C PRO A 178 23.54 12.40 -14.76
N ASP A 179 23.62 13.59 -14.17
CA ASP A 179 22.85 14.78 -14.54
C ASP A 179 22.77 14.95 -16.07
N VAL A 180 21.61 14.65 -16.66
CA VAL A 180 21.28 15.10 -18.02
C VAL A 180 20.53 16.43 -17.91
N TYR A 181 21.24 17.44 -17.40
CA TYR A 181 20.90 18.85 -17.58
C TYR A 181 22.18 19.67 -17.75
N SER A 182 22.96 19.32 -18.78
CA SER A 182 23.90 20.25 -19.41
C SER A 182 23.96 19.95 -20.90
N GLU A 183 23.09 20.62 -21.65
CA GLU A 183 23.19 21.02 -23.06
C GLU A 183 21.78 21.03 -23.65
N ILE A 184 21.17 22.22 -23.66
CA ILE A 184 20.52 22.83 -24.83
C ILE A 184 20.23 24.29 -24.44
N GLN A 185 20.89 25.19 -25.18
CA GLN A 185 20.86 26.66 -25.21
C GLN A 185 21.59 27.43 -24.11
#